data_AF-A0A9D7R9B3-F1
#
_entry.id   AF-A0A9D7R9B3-F1
#
_cell.length_a   1.000
_cell.length_b   1.000
_cell.length_c   1.000
_cell.angle_alpha   90.00
_cell.angle_beta   90.00
_cell.angle_gamma   90.00
#
_symmetry.space_group_name_H-M   'P 1'
#
loop_
_entity.id
_entity.type
_entity.pdbx_description
1 polymer ?
#
loop_
_entity_poly.entity_id
_entity_poly.type
_entity_poly.pdbx_seq_one_letter_code
_entity_poly.pdbx_strand_id
1 'polypeptide(L)'
;MERTGYLPQLLLPLALLLGAALPARTGRAQDPAPAATPPAAVAQDAATSPLEVLKKATPEELPKALRAFVEDQISSNAIFAGQYAELKQVAGCEALILEWISRPPTGTSRTPFRTACVRATRDVVEKASEELLAKLNKIAAASYESGELRQECAYALAQFGQRQLIDARITELEKVAQSEDVMQRGPALQGLAEVRYHLREFSAAAAAHESFLALVESKKLPIQEEAQPTLFYNAACSHALAGDKEKALARVANALEAWKKQGAIPRRLIETDMDLRSLRDDPKFKELLASYLPAPSPAKKPEPAKGEAGGGMFFGNGTGH
;
A
#
# COMPACT_ATOMS: atom_id res chain seq x y z
N MET A 1 -40.03 10.80 -39.90
CA MET A 1 -38.74 10.09 -40.03
C MET A 1 -37.71 10.93 -39.30
N GLU A 2 -37.75 10.96 -37.97
CA GLU A 2 -36.81 11.75 -37.15
C GLU A 2 -36.48 10.96 -35.89
N ARG A 3 -35.22 10.51 -35.81
CA ARG A 3 -34.65 9.85 -34.63
C ARG A 3 -34.06 10.94 -33.75
N THR A 4 -34.76 11.28 -32.66
CA THR A 4 -34.19 12.08 -31.58
C THR A 4 -33.29 11.19 -30.73
N GLY A 5 -31.99 11.38 -30.88
CA GLY A 5 -30.95 10.69 -30.11
C GLY A 5 -30.95 11.17 -28.66
N TYR A 6 -31.31 10.28 -27.74
CA TYR A 6 -31.02 10.42 -26.32
C TYR A 6 -29.53 10.15 -26.08
N LEU A 7 -28.75 11.20 -25.85
CA LEU A 7 -27.43 11.12 -25.22
C LEU A 7 -27.63 11.07 -23.70
N PRO A 8 -27.23 10.01 -22.98
CA PRO A 8 -27.28 10.04 -21.53
C PRO A 8 -26.18 10.97 -21.01
N GLN A 9 -26.59 12.08 -20.39
CA GLN A 9 -25.74 12.95 -19.58
C GLN A 9 -25.21 12.14 -18.38
N LEU A 10 -24.05 11.52 -18.54
CA LEU A 10 -23.21 11.04 -17.43
C LEU A 10 -22.23 12.16 -17.03
N LEU A 11 -22.76 13.28 -16.59
CA LEU A 11 -22.01 14.26 -15.80
C LEU A 11 -22.28 13.94 -14.33
N LEU A 12 -21.49 13.03 -13.76
CA LEU A 12 -21.43 12.88 -12.32
C LEU A 12 -20.94 14.21 -11.71
N PRO A 13 -21.58 14.72 -10.64
CA PRO A 13 -21.18 15.98 -10.04
C PRO A 13 -19.77 15.88 -9.46
N LEU A 14 -18.88 16.73 -10.00
CA LEU A 14 -17.46 16.92 -9.67
C LEU A 14 -17.18 17.10 -8.15
N ALA A 15 -18.18 17.55 -7.39
CA ALA A 15 -18.07 17.83 -5.97
C ALA A 15 -17.89 16.56 -5.09
N LEU A 16 -18.25 15.37 -5.58
CA LEU A 16 -18.08 14.11 -4.82
C LEU A 16 -16.72 13.43 -5.03
N LEU A 17 -15.93 13.86 -6.01
CA LEU A 17 -14.57 13.33 -6.27
C LEU A 17 -13.45 14.29 -5.85
N LEU A 18 -13.74 15.59 -5.68
CA LEU A 18 -12.79 16.59 -5.19
C LEU A 18 -12.92 16.86 -3.68
N GLY A 19 -13.98 16.37 -3.02
CA GLY A 19 -14.31 16.66 -1.63
C GLY A 19 -13.73 15.69 -0.58
N ALA A 20 -13.14 14.57 -1.00
CA ALA A 20 -12.28 13.79 -0.11
C ALA A 20 -10.86 14.25 -0.38
N ALA A 21 -10.28 15.03 0.54
CA ALA A 21 -8.84 14.96 0.73
C ALA A 21 -8.52 13.48 0.94
N LEU A 22 -8.09 12.80 -0.13
CA LEU A 22 -7.67 11.43 -0.07
C LEU A 22 -6.55 11.39 0.98
N PRO A 23 -6.62 10.49 1.97
CA PRO A 23 -5.56 10.40 2.94
C PRO A 23 -4.27 10.19 2.14
N ALA A 24 -3.26 11.02 2.41
CA ALA A 24 -1.91 10.69 1.99
C ALA A 24 -1.65 9.21 2.32
N ARG A 25 -0.67 8.60 1.64
CA ARG A 25 -0.08 7.30 2.03
C ARG A 25 0.54 7.30 3.46
N THR A 26 0.07 8.15 4.36
CA THR A 26 0.12 7.93 5.79
C THR A 26 -0.71 6.71 6.09
N GLY A 27 -0.16 5.74 6.82
CA GLY A 27 -1.01 4.95 7.70
C GLY A 27 -1.93 5.95 8.43
N ARG A 28 -3.23 5.84 8.19
CA ARG A 28 -4.21 6.75 8.77
C ARG A 28 -3.95 6.76 10.27
N ALA A 29 -3.61 7.91 10.84
CA ALA A 29 -3.81 8.12 12.26
C ALA A 29 -5.33 8.00 12.45
N GLN A 30 -5.78 6.81 12.79
CA GLN A 30 -7.11 6.60 13.35
C GLN A 30 -7.19 7.49 14.61
N ASP A 31 -8.39 7.97 14.94
CA ASP A 31 -8.69 8.37 16.32
C ASP A 31 -8.03 7.37 17.27
N PRO A 32 -7.46 7.79 18.42
CA PRO A 32 -6.82 6.85 19.33
C PRO A 32 -7.86 5.78 19.70
N ALA A 33 -7.78 4.64 19.02
CA ALA A 33 -8.38 3.41 19.47
C ALA A 33 -7.90 3.26 20.92
N PRO A 34 -8.79 2.91 21.87
CA PRO A 34 -8.40 2.73 23.26
C PRO A 34 -7.12 1.92 23.28
N ALA A 35 -6.05 2.51 23.83
CA ALA A 35 -4.66 2.08 23.66
C ALA A 35 -4.58 0.57 23.46
N ALA A 36 -4.56 0.15 22.19
CA ALA A 36 -4.42 -1.25 21.87
C ALA A 36 -3.03 -1.57 22.42
N THR A 37 -2.99 -2.48 23.40
CA THR A 37 -1.74 -3.00 23.93
C THR A 37 -0.84 -3.24 22.73
N PRO A 38 0.35 -2.61 22.64
CA PRO A 38 1.25 -2.88 21.54
C PRO A 38 1.36 -4.41 21.47
N PRO A 39 1.09 -5.04 20.31
CA PRO A 39 1.16 -6.48 20.23
C PRO A 39 2.52 -6.85 20.80
N ALA A 40 2.50 -7.58 21.93
CA ALA A 40 3.70 -8.01 22.61
C ALA A 40 4.63 -8.51 21.52
N ALA A 41 5.85 -7.95 21.42
CA ALA A 41 6.78 -8.29 20.36
C ALA A 41 6.86 -9.81 20.29
N VAL A 42 6.09 -10.38 19.35
CA VAL A 42 5.96 -11.81 19.22
C VAL A 42 7.33 -12.18 18.73
N ALA A 43 8.09 -12.85 19.59
CA ALA A 43 9.27 -13.56 19.14
C ALA A 43 8.79 -14.43 17.98
N GLN A 44 9.08 -13.99 16.76
CA GLN A 44 8.81 -14.76 15.58
C GLN A 44 9.79 -15.92 15.67
N ASP A 45 9.37 -17.00 16.32
CA ASP A 45 9.75 -18.33 15.89
C ASP A 45 9.68 -18.34 14.37
N ALA A 46 10.61 -19.02 13.71
CA ALA A 46 10.80 -19.05 12.26
C ALA A 46 9.58 -19.65 11.52
N ALA A 47 8.43 -18.99 11.63
CA ALA A 47 7.16 -19.36 11.07
C ALA A 47 7.31 -19.23 9.56
N THR A 48 7.06 -20.34 8.88
CA THR A 48 6.96 -20.42 7.43
C THR A 48 6.15 -19.23 6.91
N SER A 49 6.71 -18.44 6.00
CA SER A 49 6.02 -17.26 5.48
C SER A 49 4.68 -17.66 4.83
N PRO A 50 3.65 -16.80 4.83
CA PRO A 50 2.37 -17.11 4.20
C PRO A 50 2.49 -17.55 2.74
N LEU A 51 3.47 -17.00 2.00
CA LEU A 51 3.78 -17.42 0.64
C LEU A 51 4.31 -18.85 0.56
N GLU A 52 5.20 -19.26 1.47
CA GLU A 52 5.76 -20.62 1.50
C GLU A 52 4.71 -21.66 1.88
N VAL A 53 3.74 -21.30 2.73
CA VAL A 53 2.54 -22.11 2.97
C VAL A 53 1.72 -22.22 1.68
N LEU A 54 1.49 -21.10 1.00
CA LEU A 54 0.69 -21.05 -0.23
C LEU A 54 1.27 -21.90 -1.36
N LYS A 55 2.59 -21.87 -1.57
CA LYS A 55 3.28 -22.67 -2.60
C LYS A 55 3.16 -24.18 -2.38
N LYS A 56 2.89 -24.61 -1.14
CA LYS A 56 2.78 -26.03 -0.76
C LYS A 56 1.35 -26.52 -0.63
N ALA A 57 0.37 -25.63 -0.76
CA ALA A 57 -1.04 -25.96 -0.57
C ALA A 57 -1.54 -26.92 -1.66
N THR A 58 -2.32 -27.95 -1.26
CA THR A 58 -3.08 -28.75 -2.22
C THR A 58 -4.22 -27.93 -2.83
N PRO A 59 -4.86 -28.37 -3.94
CA PRO A 59 -6.03 -27.70 -4.49
C PRO A 59 -7.14 -27.44 -3.46
N GLU A 60 -7.34 -28.35 -2.50
CA GLU A 60 -8.33 -28.24 -1.43
C GLU A 60 -7.92 -27.21 -0.35
N GLU A 61 -6.63 -27.08 -0.09
CA GLU A 61 -6.09 -26.13 0.89
C GLU A 61 -5.90 -24.72 0.32
N LEU A 62 -5.79 -24.61 -1.01
CA LEU A 62 -5.46 -23.39 -1.73
C LEU A 62 -6.36 -22.20 -1.36
N PRO A 63 -7.71 -22.32 -1.28
CA PRO A 63 -8.56 -21.20 -0.90
C PRO A 63 -8.25 -20.66 0.50
N LYS A 64 -7.94 -21.54 1.47
CA LYS A 64 -7.60 -21.14 2.83
C LYS A 64 -6.23 -20.46 2.88
N ALA A 65 -5.23 -21.05 2.24
CA ALA A 65 -3.87 -20.50 2.19
C ALA A 65 -3.83 -19.14 1.48
N LEU A 66 -4.52 -19.01 0.34
CA LEU A 66 -4.55 -17.78 -0.44
C LEU A 66 -5.29 -16.66 0.30
N ARG A 67 -6.39 -16.99 0.99
CA ARG A 67 -7.08 -16.04 1.85
C ARG A 67 -6.15 -15.49 2.94
N ALA A 68 -5.45 -16.37 3.65
CA ALA A 68 -4.53 -15.97 4.72
C ALA A 68 -3.40 -15.09 4.18
N PHE A 69 -2.86 -15.40 2.99
CA PHE A 69 -1.89 -14.56 2.31
C PHE A 69 -2.45 -13.16 2.01
N VAL A 70 -3.66 -13.06 1.44
CA VAL A 70 -4.28 -11.76 1.14
C VAL A 70 -4.58 -10.96 2.42
N GLU A 71 -5.06 -11.61 3.48
CA GLU A 71 -5.29 -10.96 4.78
C GLU A 71 -3.98 -10.45 5.40
N ASP A 72 -2.89 -11.22 5.30
CA ASP A 72 -1.55 -10.78 5.74
C ASP A 72 -1.09 -9.53 4.97
N GLN A 73 -1.23 -9.54 3.64
CA GLN A 73 -0.91 -8.37 2.82
C GLN A 73 -1.73 -7.13 3.21
N ILE A 74 -3.04 -7.29 3.46
CA ILE A 74 -3.90 -6.19 3.93
C ILE A 74 -3.44 -5.67 5.29
N SER A 75 -3.09 -6.58 6.21
CA SER A 75 -2.67 -6.22 7.58
C SER A 75 -1.35 -5.45 7.62
N SER A 76 -0.48 -5.66 6.62
CA SER A 76 0.78 -4.93 6.49
C SER A 76 0.58 -3.43 6.22
N ASN A 77 -0.59 -3.05 5.71
CA ASN A 77 -0.91 -1.71 5.21
C ASN A 77 0.08 -1.18 4.15
N ALA A 78 0.94 -2.05 3.60
CA ALA A 78 1.84 -1.74 2.51
C ALA A 78 1.13 -1.96 1.16
N ILE A 79 1.35 -1.05 0.22
CA ILE A 79 0.86 -1.15 -1.15
C ILE A 79 2.03 -0.79 -2.06
N PHE A 80 2.44 -1.73 -2.91
CA PHE A 80 3.50 -1.49 -3.87
C PHE A 80 3.26 -2.24 -5.19
N ALA A 81 3.96 -1.86 -6.25
CA ALA A 81 3.79 -2.49 -7.55
C ALA A 81 4.34 -3.92 -7.53
N GLY A 82 3.55 -4.91 -7.95
CA GLY A 82 3.98 -6.31 -7.94
C GLY A 82 3.85 -7.00 -6.57
N GLN A 83 3.10 -6.42 -5.62
CA GLN A 83 2.82 -7.02 -4.30
C GLN A 83 2.32 -8.46 -4.38
N TYR A 84 1.59 -8.81 -5.43
CA TYR A 84 1.01 -10.13 -5.62
C TYR A 84 1.68 -10.91 -6.76
N ALA A 85 2.81 -10.44 -7.30
CA ALA A 85 3.44 -11.03 -8.49
C ALA A 85 3.85 -12.50 -8.29
N GLU A 86 4.19 -12.90 -7.07
CA GLU A 86 4.58 -14.28 -6.76
C GLU A 86 3.42 -15.27 -6.87
N LEU A 87 2.17 -14.79 -6.82
CA LEU A 87 0.99 -15.64 -7.01
C LEU A 87 0.91 -16.24 -8.42
N LYS A 88 1.64 -15.71 -9.40
CA LYS A 88 1.78 -16.33 -10.73
C LYS A 88 2.36 -17.74 -10.68
N GLN A 89 3.11 -18.07 -9.63
CA GLN A 89 3.76 -19.37 -9.48
C GLN A 89 2.82 -20.42 -8.86
N VAL A 90 1.62 -20.03 -8.43
CA VAL A 90 0.69 -20.89 -7.70
C VAL A 90 -0.53 -21.17 -8.59
N ALA A 91 -0.61 -22.40 -9.10
CA ALA A 91 -1.70 -22.82 -9.99
C ALA A 91 -3.06 -22.67 -9.30
N GLY A 92 -4.06 -22.16 -10.02
CA GLY A 92 -5.43 -21.99 -9.51
C GLY A 92 -5.69 -20.71 -8.71
N CYS A 93 -4.66 -19.96 -8.30
CA CYS A 93 -4.84 -18.68 -7.60
C CYS A 93 -5.63 -17.66 -8.42
N GLU A 94 -5.37 -17.58 -9.73
CA GLU A 94 -6.05 -16.63 -10.62
C GLU A 94 -7.57 -16.80 -10.57
N ALA A 95 -8.08 -18.02 -10.76
CA ALA A 95 -9.51 -18.30 -10.76
C ALA A 95 -10.18 -17.89 -9.43
N LEU A 96 -9.54 -18.18 -8.29
CA LEU A 96 -10.05 -17.80 -6.97
C LEU A 96 -10.07 -16.28 -6.77
N ILE A 97 -9.03 -15.56 -7.20
CA ILE A 97 -8.98 -14.10 -7.13
C ILE A 97 -10.13 -13.48 -7.94
N LEU A 98 -10.39 -13.99 -9.15
CA LEU A 98 -11.47 -13.51 -10.02
C LEU A 98 -12.86 -13.76 -9.44
N GLU A 99 -13.04 -14.87 -8.73
CA GLU A 99 -14.25 -15.16 -7.96
C GLU A 99 -14.40 -14.16 -6.81
N TRP A 100 -13.35 -13.98 -6.00
CA TRP A 100 -13.39 -13.18 -4.77
C TRP A 100 -13.55 -11.67 -4.99
N ILE A 101 -13.22 -11.15 -6.17
CA ILE A 101 -13.59 -9.78 -6.57
C ILE A 101 -15.11 -9.57 -6.48
N SER A 102 -15.92 -10.60 -6.76
CA SER A 102 -17.39 -10.52 -6.67
C SER A 102 -17.93 -11.06 -5.34
N ARG A 103 -17.37 -12.16 -4.86
CA ARG A 103 -17.85 -12.89 -3.69
C ARG A 103 -16.65 -13.23 -2.78
N PRO A 104 -16.21 -12.28 -1.93
CA PRO A 104 -15.10 -12.55 -1.03
C PRO A 104 -15.50 -13.65 -0.01
N PRO A 105 -14.52 -14.39 0.55
CA PRO A 105 -14.80 -15.44 1.52
C PRO A 105 -15.55 -14.91 2.75
N THR A 106 -16.40 -15.75 3.34
CA THR A 106 -17.13 -15.43 4.57
C THR A 106 -16.17 -15.08 5.71
N GLY A 107 -16.51 -14.03 6.48
CA GLY A 107 -15.70 -13.56 7.61
C GLY A 107 -14.51 -12.69 7.23
N THR A 108 -14.41 -12.25 5.97
CA THR A 108 -13.42 -11.24 5.54
C THR A 108 -14.04 -9.83 5.55
N SER A 109 -13.20 -8.81 5.68
CA SER A 109 -13.63 -7.43 5.45
C SER A 109 -13.88 -7.21 3.95
N ARG A 110 -15.15 -7.06 3.57
CA ARG A 110 -15.59 -7.10 2.17
C ARG A 110 -14.83 -6.14 1.26
N THR A 111 -14.71 -4.87 1.62
CA THR A 111 -14.11 -3.85 0.75
C THR A 111 -12.59 -3.97 0.64
N PRO A 112 -11.81 -3.99 1.74
CA PRO A 112 -10.35 -4.16 1.65
C PRO A 112 -9.95 -5.46 0.95
N PHE A 113 -10.66 -6.57 1.22
CA PHE A 113 -10.36 -7.85 0.60
C PHE A 113 -10.59 -7.84 -0.91
N ARG A 114 -11.72 -7.31 -1.37
CA ARG A 114 -11.99 -7.16 -2.82
C ARG A 114 -10.99 -6.22 -3.48
N THR A 115 -10.61 -5.14 -2.80
CA THR A 115 -9.62 -4.17 -3.29
C THR A 115 -8.26 -4.84 -3.47
N ALA A 116 -7.82 -5.63 -2.50
CA ALA A 116 -6.62 -6.46 -2.58
C ALA A 116 -6.70 -7.48 -3.74
N CYS A 117 -7.86 -8.11 -3.96
CA CYS A 117 -8.04 -9.02 -5.10
C CYS A 117 -7.92 -8.30 -6.45
N VAL A 118 -8.43 -7.07 -6.59
CA VAL A 118 -8.27 -6.26 -7.81
C VAL A 118 -6.80 -5.86 -8.02
N ARG A 119 -6.06 -5.55 -6.95
CA ARG A 119 -4.60 -5.34 -7.04
C ARG A 119 -3.88 -6.62 -7.46
N ALA A 120 -4.30 -7.76 -6.92
CA ALA A 120 -3.73 -9.05 -7.27
C ALA A 120 -3.94 -9.42 -8.74
N THR A 121 -5.10 -9.15 -9.33
CA THR A 121 -5.31 -9.42 -10.76
C THR A 121 -4.38 -8.61 -11.65
N ARG A 122 -4.09 -7.36 -11.31
CA ARG A 122 -3.14 -6.49 -12.03
C ARG A 122 -1.70 -7.03 -12.03
N ASP A 123 -1.34 -7.79 -11.00
CA ASP A 123 -0.03 -8.41 -10.89
C ASP A 123 0.00 -9.80 -11.53
N VAL A 124 -1.07 -10.59 -11.43
CA VAL A 124 -1.10 -12.01 -11.81
C VAL A 124 -1.57 -12.23 -13.25
N VAL A 125 -2.60 -11.50 -13.70
CA VAL A 125 -3.25 -11.70 -15.01
C VAL A 125 -2.45 -10.97 -16.09
N GLU A 126 -1.95 -11.69 -17.08
CA GLU A 126 -1.22 -11.10 -18.21
C GLU A 126 -2.17 -10.50 -19.26
N LYS A 127 -3.26 -11.19 -19.56
CA LYS A 127 -4.30 -10.74 -20.50
C LYS A 127 -5.67 -10.95 -19.90
N ALA A 128 -6.41 -9.86 -19.71
CA ALA A 128 -7.76 -9.93 -19.15
C ALA A 128 -8.74 -10.60 -20.13
N SER A 129 -9.57 -11.50 -19.60
CA SER A 129 -10.72 -12.04 -20.32
C SER A 129 -11.84 -11.00 -20.44
N GLU A 130 -12.74 -11.19 -21.39
CA GLU A 130 -13.94 -10.35 -21.51
C GLU A 130 -14.80 -10.38 -20.24
N GLU A 131 -14.88 -11.53 -19.57
CA GLU A 131 -15.59 -11.67 -18.29
C GLU A 131 -14.97 -10.80 -17.19
N LEU A 132 -13.63 -10.83 -17.05
CA LEU A 132 -12.93 -10.00 -16.08
C LEU A 132 -13.15 -8.51 -16.38
N LEU A 133 -13.00 -8.11 -17.65
CA LEU A 133 -13.22 -6.71 -18.07
C LEU A 133 -14.65 -6.25 -17.79
N ALA A 134 -15.65 -7.08 -18.08
CA ALA A 134 -17.06 -6.78 -17.79
C ALA A 134 -17.30 -6.64 -16.27
N LYS A 135 -16.70 -7.52 -15.47
CA LYS A 135 -16.78 -7.50 -14.01
C LYS A 135 -16.15 -6.22 -13.42
N LEU A 136 -14.95 -5.86 -13.85
CA LEU A 136 -14.26 -4.64 -13.40
C LEU A 136 -15.04 -3.38 -13.80
N ASN A 137 -15.55 -3.30 -15.03
CA ASN A 137 -16.39 -2.19 -15.49
C ASN A 137 -17.65 -2.04 -14.63
N LYS A 138 -18.34 -3.15 -14.35
CA LYS A 138 -19.55 -3.15 -13.52
C LYS A 138 -19.26 -2.59 -12.12
N ILE A 139 -18.15 -2.98 -11.49
CA ILE A 139 -17.76 -2.50 -10.16
C ILE A 139 -17.36 -1.02 -10.23
N ALA A 140 -16.53 -0.62 -11.20
CA ALA A 140 -16.09 0.76 -11.38
C ALA A 140 -17.26 1.74 -11.59
N ALA A 141 -18.33 1.30 -12.26
CA ALA A 141 -19.52 2.12 -12.51
C ALA A 141 -20.56 2.12 -11.36
N ALA A 142 -20.47 1.19 -10.41
CA ALA A 142 -21.50 1.00 -9.39
C ALA A 142 -21.42 2.03 -8.26
N SER A 143 -22.37 2.97 -8.19
CA SER A 143 -22.37 4.06 -7.19
C SER A 143 -22.45 3.61 -5.72
N TYR A 144 -22.89 2.38 -5.46
CA TYR A 144 -22.93 1.78 -4.11
C TYR A 144 -21.60 1.14 -3.69
N GLU A 145 -20.63 1.00 -4.60
CA GLU A 145 -19.30 0.53 -4.26
C GLU A 145 -18.45 1.66 -3.70
N SER A 146 -17.52 1.33 -2.79
CA SER A 146 -16.61 2.32 -2.21
C SER A 146 -15.77 3.01 -3.28
N GLY A 147 -15.44 4.29 -3.09
CA GLY A 147 -14.54 5.03 -3.97
C GLY A 147 -13.21 4.32 -4.23
N GLU A 148 -12.59 3.75 -3.18
CA GLU A 148 -11.32 3.01 -3.28
C GLU A 148 -11.42 1.81 -4.24
N LEU A 149 -12.40 0.91 -4.01
CA LEU A 149 -12.59 -0.24 -4.88
C LEU A 149 -12.88 0.15 -6.34
N ARG A 150 -13.70 1.19 -6.56
CA ARG A 150 -13.98 1.70 -7.91
C ARG A 150 -12.72 2.21 -8.59
N GLN A 151 -11.90 2.96 -7.86
CA GLN A 151 -10.64 3.52 -8.33
C GLN A 151 -9.65 2.41 -8.71
N GLU A 152 -9.51 1.36 -7.88
CA GLU A 152 -8.64 0.22 -8.18
C GLU A 152 -9.14 -0.58 -9.40
N CYS A 153 -10.45 -0.73 -9.57
CA CYS A 153 -11.01 -1.32 -10.79
C CYS A 153 -10.68 -0.47 -12.03
N ALA A 154 -10.74 0.86 -11.93
CA ALA A 154 -10.37 1.76 -13.01
C ALA A 154 -8.87 1.65 -13.36
N TYR A 155 -7.99 1.51 -12.36
CA TYR A 155 -6.56 1.23 -12.60
C TYR A 155 -6.35 -0.11 -13.30
N ALA A 156 -7.06 -1.17 -12.86
CA ALA A 156 -6.98 -2.48 -13.51
C ALA A 156 -7.44 -2.43 -14.97
N LEU A 157 -8.58 -1.79 -15.24
CA LEU A 157 -9.10 -1.60 -16.61
C LEU A 157 -8.09 -0.86 -17.50
N ALA A 158 -7.47 0.21 -17.00
CA ALA A 158 -6.47 0.96 -17.74
C ALA A 158 -5.24 0.12 -18.09
N GLN A 159 -4.76 -0.71 -17.16
CA GLN A 159 -3.64 -1.63 -17.41
C GLN A 159 -3.98 -2.74 -18.42
N PHE A 160 -5.27 -3.10 -18.54
CA PHE A 160 -5.76 -4.00 -19.57
C PHE A 160 -6.21 -3.29 -20.86
N GLY A 161 -5.86 -2.01 -21.03
CA GLY A 161 -6.09 -1.24 -22.26
C GLY A 161 -7.41 -0.45 -22.32
N GLN A 162 -8.31 -0.60 -21.35
CA GLN A 162 -9.55 0.20 -21.24
C GLN A 162 -9.32 1.44 -20.38
N ARG A 163 -8.69 2.46 -20.98
CA ARG A 163 -8.18 3.62 -20.25
C ARG A 163 -9.17 4.77 -20.07
N GLN A 164 -10.37 4.70 -20.65
CA GLN A 164 -11.29 5.84 -20.76
C GLN A 164 -11.60 6.52 -19.41
N LEU A 165 -11.82 5.72 -18.35
CA LEU A 165 -12.11 6.23 -17.01
C LEU A 165 -10.91 6.97 -16.39
N ILE A 166 -9.70 6.45 -16.56
CA ILE A 166 -8.49 7.02 -15.96
C ILE A 166 -7.93 8.17 -16.79
N ASP A 167 -7.94 8.09 -18.12
CA ASP A 167 -7.42 9.15 -18.99
C ASP A 167 -8.21 10.47 -18.81
N ALA A 168 -9.53 10.40 -18.60
CA ALA A 168 -10.33 11.58 -18.28
C ALA A 168 -9.91 12.21 -16.94
N ARG A 169 -9.63 11.38 -15.92
CA ARG A 169 -9.14 11.85 -14.62
C ARG A 169 -7.73 12.42 -14.71
N ILE A 170 -6.83 11.78 -15.45
CA ILE A 170 -5.48 12.30 -15.72
C ILE A 170 -5.57 13.66 -16.39
N THR A 171 -6.39 13.80 -17.44
CA THR A 171 -6.58 15.07 -18.15
C THR A 171 -7.05 16.18 -17.23
N GLU A 172 -8.02 15.88 -16.34
CA GLU A 172 -8.51 16.83 -15.34
C GLU A 172 -7.40 17.23 -14.36
N LEU A 173 -6.68 16.25 -13.79
CA LEU A 173 -5.59 16.49 -12.87
C LEU A 173 -4.45 17.28 -13.51
N GLU A 174 -4.10 17.00 -14.76
CA GLU A 174 -3.09 17.74 -15.54
C GLU A 174 -3.52 19.21 -15.74
N LYS A 175 -4.79 19.45 -16.05
CA LYS A 175 -5.34 20.81 -16.13
C LYS A 175 -5.23 21.55 -14.80
N VAL A 176 -5.62 20.93 -13.69
CA VAL A 176 -5.57 21.56 -12.36
C VAL A 176 -4.12 21.73 -11.87
N ALA A 177 -3.21 20.82 -12.24
CA ALA A 177 -1.78 20.91 -11.91
C ALA A 177 -1.06 22.09 -12.60
N GLN A 178 -1.71 22.73 -13.59
CA GLN A 178 -1.25 23.97 -14.22
C GLN A 178 -1.81 25.23 -13.55
N SER A 179 -2.67 25.11 -12.54
CA SER A 179 -3.25 26.25 -11.82
C SER A 179 -2.18 27.11 -11.15
N GLU A 180 -2.36 28.43 -11.17
CA GLU A 180 -1.56 29.37 -10.38
C GLU A 180 -1.87 29.26 -8.88
N ASP A 181 -3.07 28.79 -8.53
CA ASP A 181 -3.47 28.51 -7.16
C ASP A 181 -2.76 27.25 -6.65
N VAL A 182 -1.73 27.45 -5.83
CA VAL A 182 -0.93 26.38 -5.23
C VAL A 182 -1.76 25.43 -4.37
N MET A 183 -2.87 25.90 -3.79
CA MET A 183 -3.78 25.07 -2.98
C MET A 183 -4.58 24.09 -3.84
N GLN A 184 -4.80 24.40 -5.11
CA GLN A 184 -5.40 23.47 -6.08
C GLN A 184 -4.34 22.62 -6.78
N ARG A 185 -3.22 23.25 -7.16
CA ARG A 185 -2.11 22.60 -7.87
C ARG A 185 -1.48 21.48 -7.05
N GLY A 186 -1.26 21.68 -5.75
CA GLY A 186 -0.65 20.69 -4.86
C GLY A 186 -1.39 19.35 -4.87
N PRO A 187 -2.67 19.30 -4.46
CA PRO A 187 -3.47 18.07 -4.49
C PRO A 187 -3.56 17.44 -5.88
N ALA A 188 -3.61 18.24 -6.95
CA ALA A 188 -3.63 17.73 -8.31
C ALA A 188 -2.31 17.01 -8.68
N LEU A 189 -1.15 17.56 -8.29
CA LEU A 189 0.15 16.91 -8.48
C LEU A 189 0.27 15.61 -7.68
N GLN A 190 -0.25 15.57 -6.45
CA GLN A 190 -0.31 14.31 -5.68
C GLN A 190 -1.20 13.27 -6.35
N GLY A 191 -2.38 13.68 -6.82
CA GLY A 191 -3.27 12.81 -7.58
C GLY A 191 -2.63 12.27 -8.86
N LEU A 192 -1.88 13.11 -9.60
CA LEU A 192 -1.12 12.64 -10.77
C LEU A 192 -0.05 11.62 -10.37
N ALA A 193 0.72 11.90 -9.32
CA ALA A 193 1.76 11.00 -8.86
C ALA A 193 1.18 9.63 -8.49
N GLU A 194 0.07 9.61 -7.74
CA GLU A 194 -0.64 8.39 -7.36
C GLU A 194 -1.18 7.63 -8.58
N VAL A 195 -1.97 8.28 -9.44
CA VAL A 195 -2.55 7.62 -10.62
C VAL A 195 -1.45 7.05 -11.52
N ARG A 196 -0.41 7.83 -11.83
CA ARG A 196 0.71 7.39 -12.67
C ARG A 196 1.48 6.24 -12.02
N TYR A 197 1.66 6.26 -10.69
CA TYR A 197 2.27 5.15 -9.95
C TYR A 197 1.44 3.87 -10.09
N HIS A 198 0.12 3.94 -9.88
CA HIS A 198 -0.78 2.79 -10.03
C HIS A 198 -0.82 2.28 -11.49
N LEU A 199 -0.67 3.14 -12.49
CA LEU A 199 -0.54 2.74 -13.88
C LEU A 199 0.84 2.14 -14.24
N ARG A 200 1.79 2.10 -13.30
CA ARG A 200 3.20 1.72 -13.51
C ARG A 200 3.94 2.65 -14.48
N GLU A 201 3.49 3.90 -14.58
CA GLU A 201 4.11 4.97 -15.37
C GLU A 201 5.12 5.72 -14.47
N PHE A 202 6.11 5.00 -13.95
CA PHE A 202 6.92 5.43 -12.80
C PHE A 202 7.73 6.71 -13.03
N SER A 203 8.27 6.93 -14.23
CA SER A 203 8.95 8.21 -14.53
C SER A 203 8.00 9.41 -14.47
N ALA A 204 6.75 9.26 -14.92
CA ALA A 204 5.74 10.31 -14.82
C ALA A 204 5.29 10.53 -13.37
N ALA A 205 5.13 9.45 -12.60
CA ALA A 205 4.84 9.51 -11.17
C ALA A 205 5.94 10.26 -10.40
N ALA A 206 7.20 9.92 -10.66
CA ALA A 206 8.35 10.59 -10.08
C ALA A 206 8.39 12.08 -10.42
N ALA A 207 8.14 12.46 -11.68
CA ALA A 207 8.08 13.87 -12.09
C ALA A 207 6.97 14.66 -11.38
N ALA A 208 5.80 14.05 -11.17
CA ALA A 208 4.70 14.66 -10.42
C ALA A 208 5.04 14.82 -8.93
N HIS A 209 5.67 13.82 -8.31
CA HIS A 209 6.19 13.92 -6.94
C HIS A 209 7.22 15.04 -6.78
N GLU A 210 8.19 15.14 -7.70
CA GLU A 210 9.20 16.21 -7.69
C GLU A 210 8.56 17.60 -7.83
N SER A 211 7.58 17.74 -8.72
CA SER A 211 6.83 18.98 -8.88
C SER A 211 6.06 19.37 -7.61
N PHE A 212 5.49 18.39 -6.90
CA PHE A 212 4.83 18.62 -5.62
C PHE A 212 5.83 19.02 -4.53
N LEU A 213 6.94 18.30 -4.41
CA LEU A 213 8.00 18.58 -3.43
C LEU A 213 8.59 19.97 -3.64
N ALA A 214 8.75 20.44 -4.88
CA ALA A 214 9.19 21.81 -5.14
C ALA A 214 8.23 22.87 -4.57
N LEU A 215 6.92 22.63 -4.54
CA LEU A 215 5.95 23.55 -3.90
C LEU A 215 6.09 23.57 -2.38
N VAL A 216 6.32 22.39 -1.79
CA VAL A 216 6.55 22.22 -0.34
C VAL A 216 7.86 22.87 0.09
N GLU A 217 8.96 22.56 -0.58
CA GLU A 217 10.31 23.06 -0.27
C GLU A 217 10.39 24.58 -0.46
N SER A 218 9.68 25.14 -1.45
CA SER A 218 9.56 26.60 -1.63
C SER A 218 8.61 27.28 -0.64
N LYS A 219 8.03 26.54 0.32
CA LYS A 219 7.06 27.00 1.32
C LYS A 219 5.80 27.65 0.71
N LYS A 220 5.51 27.37 -0.56
CA LYS A 220 4.31 27.86 -1.24
C LYS A 220 3.09 27.03 -0.87
N LEU A 221 3.29 25.75 -0.53
CA LEU A 221 2.23 24.87 -0.06
C LEU A 221 2.50 24.47 1.39
N PRO A 222 1.68 24.92 2.36
CA PRO A 222 1.79 24.47 3.73
C PRO A 222 1.36 23.00 3.81
N ILE A 223 2.21 22.17 4.39
CA ILE A 223 1.89 20.78 4.73
C ILE A 223 2.21 20.54 6.20
N GLN A 224 1.56 19.54 6.77
CA GLN A 224 1.92 19.02 8.09
C GLN A 224 3.35 18.45 8.04
N GLU A 225 4.18 18.78 9.02
CA GLU A 225 5.56 18.32 9.09
C GLU A 225 5.62 16.78 9.17
N GLU A 226 4.62 16.19 9.82
CA GLU A 226 4.38 14.76 9.96
C GLU A 226 4.27 14.05 8.61
N ALA A 227 3.79 14.74 7.57
CA ALA A 227 3.62 14.18 6.23
C ALA A 227 4.92 14.16 5.41
N GLN A 228 5.92 14.99 5.74
CA GLN A 228 7.14 15.15 4.94
C GLN A 228 7.90 13.85 4.64
N PRO A 229 8.17 12.96 5.61
CA PRO A 229 8.93 11.74 5.33
C PRO A 229 8.22 10.85 4.31
N THR A 230 6.91 10.72 4.42
CA THR A 230 6.07 9.92 3.51
C THR A 230 6.11 10.47 2.09
N LEU A 231 6.15 11.79 1.93
CA LEU A 231 6.24 12.44 0.61
C LEU A 231 7.59 12.16 -0.06
N PHE A 232 8.70 12.32 0.68
CA PHE A 232 10.02 11.98 0.19
C PHE A 232 10.16 10.49 -0.12
N TYR A 233 9.59 9.63 0.74
CA TYR A 233 9.63 8.19 0.55
C TYR A 233 8.89 7.74 -0.71
N ASN A 234 7.66 8.23 -0.94
CA ASN A 234 6.91 7.90 -2.17
C ASN A 234 7.61 8.38 -3.45
N ALA A 235 8.25 9.56 -3.40
CA ALA A 235 9.09 10.05 -4.48
C ALA A 235 10.28 9.11 -4.72
N ALA A 236 10.94 8.65 -3.65
CA ALA A 236 12.05 7.70 -3.73
C ALA A 236 11.64 6.37 -4.37
N CYS A 237 10.50 5.80 -3.96
CA CYS A 237 9.93 4.59 -4.56
C CYS A 237 9.68 4.76 -6.05
N SER A 238 9.09 5.89 -6.46
CA SER A 238 8.83 6.18 -7.87
C SER A 238 10.12 6.31 -8.70
N HIS A 239 11.15 6.99 -8.17
CA HIS A 239 12.45 7.08 -8.83
C HIS A 239 13.16 5.71 -8.91
N ALA A 240 13.12 4.92 -7.85
CA ALA A 240 13.74 3.59 -7.81
C ALA A 240 13.13 2.64 -8.85
N LEU A 241 11.80 2.67 -9.00
CA LEU A 241 11.05 1.93 -10.02
C LEU A 241 11.28 2.48 -11.44
N ALA A 242 11.49 3.79 -11.59
CA ALA A 242 11.86 4.43 -12.85
C ALA A 242 13.32 4.19 -13.26
N GLY A 243 14.15 3.60 -12.39
CA GLY A 243 15.57 3.34 -12.62
C GLY A 243 16.50 4.53 -12.32
N ASP A 244 15.98 5.65 -11.81
CA ASP A 244 16.78 6.82 -11.40
C ASP A 244 17.32 6.61 -9.98
N LYS A 245 18.35 5.76 -9.86
CA LYS A 245 18.91 5.38 -8.56
C LYS A 245 19.45 6.56 -7.77
N GLU A 246 20.07 7.53 -8.43
CA GLU A 246 20.67 8.68 -7.75
C GLU A 246 19.62 9.55 -7.09
N LYS A 247 18.54 9.90 -7.80
CA LYS A 247 17.43 10.65 -7.19
C LYS A 247 16.70 9.83 -6.15
N ALA A 248 16.52 8.53 -6.37
CA ALA A 248 15.91 7.65 -5.39
C ALA A 248 16.69 7.66 -4.06
N LEU A 249 18.03 7.49 -4.10
CA LEU A 249 18.91 7.55 -2.93
C LEU A 249 18.80 8.90 -2.20
N ALA A 250 18.82 10.01 -2.95
CA ALA A 250 18.67 11.34 -2.36
C ALA A 250 17.32 11.51 -1.64
N ARG A 251 16.22 11.00 -2.23
CA ARG A 251 14.89 11.08 -1.64
C ARG A 251 14.71 10.13 -0.44
N VAL A 252 15.34 8.94 -0.44
CA VAL A 252 15.42 8.09 0.77
C VAL A 252 16.14 8.82 1.90
N ALA A 253 17.28 9.47 1.62
CA ALA A 253 18.02 10.21 2.64
C ALA A 253 17.18 11.33 3.27
N ASN A 254 16.44 12.07 2.44
CA ASN A 254 15.50 13.09 2.93
C ASN A 254 14.37 12.50 3.80
N ALA A 255 13.81 11.34 3.41
CA ALA A 255 12.79 10.66 4.20
C ALA A 255 13.32 10.20 5.57
N LEU A 256 14.51 9.59 5.59
CA LEU A 256 15.19 9.14 6.80
C LEU A 256 15.50 10.30 7.75
N GLU A 257 16.00 11.42 7.23
CA GLU A 257 16.26 12.62 8.02
C GLU A 257 14.97 13.19 8.61
N ALA A 258 13.89 13.27 7.82
CA ALA A 258 12.60 13.75 8.31
C ALA A 258 12.01 12.82 9.39
N TRP A 259 12.05 11.51 9.19
CA TRP A 259 11.61 10.52 10.21
C TRP A 259 12.46 10.57 11.48
N LYS A 260 13.77 10.75 11.35
CA LYS A 260 14.67 10.90 12.51
C LYS A 260 14.28 12.11 13.36
N LYS A 261 13.93 13.24 12.74
CA LYS A 261 13.42 14.44 13.44
C LYS A 261 12.10 14.17 14.16
N GLN A 262 11.25 13.32 13.58
CA GLN A 262 10.00 12.87 14.21
C GLN A 262 10.19 11.79 15.28
N GLY A 263 11.41 11.29 15.48
CA GLY A 263 11.75 10.33 16.53
C GLY A 263 11.47 8.86 16.20
N ALA A 264 11.00 8.54 15.00
CA ALA A 264 10.72 7.16 14.60
C ALA A 264 10.98 6.93 13.11
N ILE A 265 11.84 5.97 12.78
CA ILE A 265 12.08 5.51 11.41
C ILE A 265 11.41 4.15 11.23
N PRO A 266 10.53 3.97 10.23
CA PRO A 266 9.87 2.70 9.98
C PRO A 266 10.84 1.69 9.31
N ARG A 267 11.81 1.16 10.07
CA ARG A 267 12.89 0.26 9.59
C ARG A 267 12.36 -0.84 8.66
N ARG A 268 11.31 -1.57 9.09
CA ARG A 268 10.73 -2.68 8.31
C ARG A 268 10.25 -2.22 6.92
N LEU A 269 9.61 -1.05 6.84
CA LEU A 269 9.16 -0.50 5.55
C LEU A 269 10.35 -0.36 4.61
N ILE A 270 11.41 0.33 5.04
CA ILE A 270 12.57 0.63 4.20
C ILE A 270 13.34 -0.63 3.78
N GLU A 271 13.46 -1.62 4.68
CA GLU A 271 14.22 -2.84 4.41
C GLU A 271 13.47 -3.83 3.50
N THR A 272 12.13 -3.86 3.57
CA THR A 272 11.32 -4.88 2.90
C THR A 272 10.51 -4.36 1.71
N ASP A 273 10.38 -3.04 1.54
CA ASP A 273 9.70 -2.44 0.40
C ASP A 273 10.37 -2.85 -0.92
N MET A 274 9.56 -3.41 -1.80
CA MET A 274 10.00 -3.95 -3.08
C MET A 274 10.23 -2.86 -4.12
N ASP A 275 9.65 -1.67 -3.95
CA ASP A 275 9.92 -0.53 -4.83
C ASP A 275 11.39 -0.08 -4.74
N LEU A 276 12.00 -0.26 -3.58
CA LEU A 276 13.41 0.06 -3.34
C LEU A 276 14.37 -1.09 -3.64
N ARG A 277 13.88 -2.22 -4.19
CA ARG A 277 14.69 -3.42 -4.45
C ARG A 277 15.94 -3.12 -5.28
N SER A 278 15.83 -2.22 -6.27
CA SER A 278 16.94 -1.83 -7.15
C SER A 278 18.10 -1.11 -6.45
N LEU A 279 17.86 -0.61 -5.23
CA LEU A 279 18.84 0.09 -4.39
C LEU A 279 19.53 -0.83 -3.36
N ARG A 280 18.96 -2.01 -3.06
CA ARG A 280 19.43 -2.84 -1.93
C ARG A 280 20.89 -3.26 -2.04
N ASP A 281 21.38 -3.48 -3.25
CA ASP A 281 22.77 -3.85 -3.50
C ASP A 281 23.70 -2.66 -3.67
N ASP A 282 23.16 -1.44 -3.75
CA ASP A 282 23.94 -0.22 -3.92
C ASP A 282 24.75 0.09 -2.63
N PRO A 283 26.08 0.27 -2.72
CA PRO A 283 26.89 0.61 -1.56
C PRO A 283 26.44 1.88 -0.83
N LYS A 284 25.97 2.91 -1.57
CA LYS A 284 25.48 4.16 -0.98
C LYS A 284 24.20 3.95 -0.19
N PHE A 285 23.32 3.05 -0.66
CA PHE A 285 22.10 2.71 0.09
C PHE A 285 22.44 2.01 1.41
N LYS A 286 23.38 1.05 1.38
CA LYS A 286 23.84 0.33 2.59
C LYS A 286 24.47 1.28 3.61
N GLU A 287 25.34 2.17 3.16
CA GLU A 287 25.96 3.21 4.01
C GLU A 287 24.90 4.16 4.59
N LEU A 288 23.94 4.58 3.78
CA LEU A 288 22.82 5.41 4.20
C LEU A 288 22.01 4.71 5.31
N LEU A 289 21.60 3.46 5.10
CA LEU A 289 20.86 2.71 6.13
C LEU A 289 21.68 2.52 7.40
N ALA A 290 22.98 2.21 7.31
CA ALA A 290 23.84 2.07 8.48
C ALA A 290 23.92 3.36 9.32
N SER A 291 23.83 4.53 8.67
CA SER A 291 23.90 5.84 9.32
C SER A 291 22.62 6.23 10.06
N TYR A 292 21.46 5.73 9.64
CA TYR A 292 20.15 6.06 10.22
C TYR A 292 19.53 4.94 11.04
N LEU A 293 19.85 3.69 10.71
CA LEU A 293 19.30 2.48 11.28
C LEU A 293 20.46 1.62 11.81
N PRO A 294 21.14 2.04 12.89
CA PRO A 294 22.20 1.21 13.48
C PRO A 294 21.66 -0.18 13.78
N ALA A 295 22.53 -1.19 13.70
CA ALA A 295 22.15 -2.56 14.01
C ALA A 295 21.41 -2.57 15.35
N PRO A 296 20.28 -3.32 15.46
CA PRO A 296 19.60 -3.43 16.73
C PRO A 296 20.64 -3.86 17.76
N SER A 297 20.80 -3.07 18.83
CA SER A 297 21.72 -3.40 19.91
C SER A 297 21.48 -4.86 20.28
N PRO A 298 22.54 -5.69 20.36
CA PRO A 298 22.36 -7.11 20.65
C PRO A 298 21.46 -7.21 21.87
N ALA A 299 20.31 -7.88 21.69
CA ALA A 299 19.28 -7.95 22.72
C ALA A 299 19.98 -8.27 24.03
N LYS A 300 19.92 -7.35 25.00
CA LYS A 300 20.58 -7.52 26.29
C LYS A 300 20.09 -8.87 26.78
N LYS A 301 20.99 -9.87 26.87
CA LYS A 301 20.62 -11.21 27.33
C LYS A 301 19.79 -10.96 28.60
N PRO A 302 18.57 -11.52 28.71
CA PRO A 302 17.77 -11.32 29.91
C PRO A 302 18.67 -11.64 31.08
N GLU A 303 18.89 -10.62 31.92
CA GLU A 303 19.77 -10.75 33.08
C GLU A 303 19.24 -11.97 33.83
N PRO A 304 20.09 -12.99 34.10
CA PRO A 304 19.62 -14.23 34.70
C PRO A 304 18.82 -13.83 35.93
N ALA A 305 17.53 -14.20 35.94
CA ALA A 305 16.61 -13.82 37.00
C ALA A 305 17.34 -14.09 38.31
N LYS A 306 17.65 -13.03 39.08
CA LYS A 306 18.35 -13.17 40.35
C LYS A 306 17.54 -14.18 41.13
N GLY A 307 18.14 -15.36 41.34
CA GLY A 307 17.45 -16.49 41.92
C GLY A 307 16.72 -16.03 43.17
N GLU A 308 15.42 -16.30 43.22
CA GLU A 308 14.66 -16.38 44.46
C GLU A 308 15.26 -17.54 45.28
N ALA A 309 16.43 -17.29 45.86
CA ALA A 309 16.94 -18.07 46.96
C ALA A 309 16.17 -17.62 48.20
N GLY A 310 15.12 -18.36 48.55
CA GLY A 310 14.58 -18.36 49.91
C GLY A 310 13.08 -18.14 50.03
N GLY A 311 12.35 -19.24 50.22
CA GLY A 311 10.95 -19.26 50.63
C GLY A 311 10.39 -20.64 50.31
N GLY A 312 10.71 -21.68 51.09
CA GLY A 312 10.25 -21.83 52.46
C GLY A 312 9.16 -22.92 52.44
N MET A 313 9.51 -24.10 52.94
CA MET A 313 8.59 -25.22 53.12
C MET A 313 7.34 -24.75 53.89
N PHE A 314 6.16 -24.91 53.28
CA PHE A 314 4.92 -25.00 54.03
C PHE A 314 4.29 -26.36 53.75
N PHE A 315 4.54 -27.29 54.68
CA PHE A 315 3.72 -28.47 54.87
C PHE A 315 2.48 -28.03 55.66
N GLY A 316 1.29 -28.28 55.13
CA GLY A 316 0.03 -28.02 55.81
C GLY A 316 -1.01 -29.05 55.41
N ASN A 317 -1.10 -30.11 56.21
CA ASN A 317 -2.16 -31.11 56.22
C ASN A 317 -3.55 -30.47 56.35
N GLY A 318 -4.56 -31.10 55.74
CA GLY A 318 -5.97 -30.74 55.97
C GLY A 318 -6.96 -31.68 55.30
N THR A 319 -7.11 -32.88 55.85
CA THR A 319 -8.28 -33.74 55.66
C THR A 319 -9.53 -33.11 56.29
N GLY A 320 -10.70 -33.22 55.65
CA GLY A 320 -11.97 -33.01 56.34
C GLY A 320 -13.21 -32.87 55.44
N HIS A 321 -13.94 -33.99 55.30
CA HIS A 321 -15.37 -34.18 55.00
C HIS A 321 -16.05 -33.46 53.82
#